data_AF-A0A969NJS3-F1
#
_entry.id   AF-A0A969NJS3-F1
#
_cell.length_a   1.000
_cell.length_b   1.000
_cell.length_c   1.000
_cell.angle_alpha   90.00
_cell.angle_beta   90.00
_cell.angle_gamma   90.00
#
_symmetry.space_group_name_H-M   'P 1'
#
loop_
_entity.id
_entity.type
_entity.pdbx_description
1 polymer ?
#
loop_
_entity_poly.entity_id
_entity_poly.type
_entity_poly.pdbx_seq_one_letter_code
_entity_poly.pdbx_strand_id
1 'polypeptide(L)'
;MPVNQLIVLTGVSGSGKSSLLFDTLFAEGQKRFNENFSPYIRTMLGQQKQADFEQISGLSPVIAIKQKRLKANERSTVGTLTEIYDYYRLLYSRIGQIRHPDKADSLTASHFSFNQSQGSCKHCEGLGFQYIPDMEKVITNPEKSLIDGALNGTKTGKFYGEFDGQYVAALLSVGKAKGIDYSRSWEDLNEKEQRIAFEGCDEELFNVEWRYKRKNREGIHKFQAKWPGFSGHILEEYQRKQVDKRGEELLPLMKTQPCIHCQGNRLNDLSISINVLGKTISELTALTIDESINFLKKMAIL
;
A
#
# COMPACT_ATOMS: atom_id res chain seq x y z
N MET A 1 -12.25 -24.75 -36.51
CA MET A 1 -10.86 -24.45 -36.08
C MET A 1 -10.18 -25.77 -35.73
N PRO A 2 -8.95 -26.06 -36.21
CA PRO A 2 -8.27 -27.33 -35.93
C PRO A 2 -7.91 -27.46 -34.44
N VAL A 3 -8.31 -28.56 -33.80
CA VAL A 3 -8.00 -28.81 -32.39
C VAL A 3 -6.53 -29.19 -32.22
N ASN A 4 -5.94 -28.93 -31.06
CA ASN A 4 -4.54 -29.23 -30.71
C ASN A 4 -3.49 -28.54 -31.61
N GLN A 5 -3.83 -27.36 -32.14
CA GLN A 5 -2.93 -26.54 -32.95
C GLN A 5 -2.80 -25.16 -32.33
N LEU A 6 -1.64 -24.53 -32.54
CA LEU A 6 -1.48 -23.11 -32.28
C LEU A 6 -2.22 -22.33 -33.37
N ILE A 7 -3.33 -21.69 -33.00
CA ILE A 7 -4.11 -20.87 -33.92
C ILE A 7 -3.86 -19.40 -33.63
N VAL A 8 -3.41 -18.68 -34.66
CA VAL A 8 -3.19 -17.24 -34.60
C VAL A 8 -4.29 -16.54 -35.38
N LEU A 9 -5.05 -15.67 -34.71
CA LEU A 9 -6.06 -14.81 -35.34
C LEU A 9 -5.44 -13.44 -35.66
N THR A 10 -5.43 -13.08 -36.93
CA THR A 10 -4.85 -11.82 -37.43
C THR A 10 -5.89 -10.98 -38.19
N GLY A 11 -5.63 -9.66 -38.32
CA GLY A 11 -6.52 -8.70 -38.99
C GLY A 11 -6.46 -7.30 -38.38
N VAL A 12 -6.99 -6.30 -39.08
CA VAL A 12 -6.98 -4.88 -38.68
C VAL A 12 -7.72 -4.61 -37.37
N SER A 13 -7.39 -3.52 -36.67
CA SER A 13 -8.14 -3.12 -35.46
C SER A 13 -9.64 -3.02 -35.75
N GLY A 14 -10.48 -3.50 -34.83
CA GLY A 14 -11.94 -3.53 -35.02
C GLY A 14 -12.48 -4.68 -35.89
N SER A 15 -11.64 -5.55 -36.46
CA SER A 15 -12.09 -6.67 -37.32
C SER A 15 -12.82 -7.83 -36.59
N GLY A 16 -13.20 -7.65 -35.32
CA GLY A 16 -13.91 -8.67 -34.54
C GLY A 16 -13.06 -9.78 -33.90
N LYS A 17 -11.73 -9.76 -34.02
CA LYS A 17 -10.84 -10.81 -33.42
C LYS A 17 -11.09 -11.02 -31.93
N SER A 18 -11.08 -9.92 -31.17
CA SER A 18 -11.28 -9.97 -29.71
C SER A 18 -12.70 -10.41 -29.35
N SER A 19 -13.70 -10.03 -30.15
CA SER A 19 -15.08 -10.46 -29.96
C SER A 19 -15.22 -11.97 -30.20
N LEU A 20 -14.67 -12.49 -31.29
CA LEU A 20 -14.65 -13.93 -31.55
C LEU A 20 -13.96 -14.70 -30.42
N LEU A 21 -12.78 -14.25 -29.98
CA LEU A 21 -12.03 -14.92 -28.91
C LEU A 21 -12.72 -14.83 -27.54
N PHE A 22 -13.13 -13.64 -27.12
CA PHE A 22 -13.54 -13.39 -25.74
C PHE A 22 -15.05 -13.36 -25.53
N ASP A 23 -15.80 -12.78 -26.47
CA ASP A 23 -17.25 -12.67 -26.37
C ASP A 23 -17.98 -13.91 -26.90
N THR A 24 -17.34 -14.70 -27.77
CA THR A 24 -17.91 -15.95 -28.31
C THR A 24 -17.23 -17.19 -27.73
N LEU A 25 -15.99 -17.50 -28.15
CA LEU A 25 -15.33 -18.78 -27.82
C LEU A 25 -15.07 -18.94 -26.31
N PHE A 26 -14.50 -17.92 -25.67
CA PHE A 26 -14.24 -17.96 -24.23
C PHE A 26 -15.53 -17.93 -23.40
N ALA A 27 -16.49 -17.08 -23.75
CA ALA A 27 -17.75 -16.96 -23.03
C ALA A 27 -18.54 -18.28 -23.04
N GLU A 28 -18.67 -18.91 -24.21
CA GLU A 28 -19.34 -20.20 -24.34
C GLU A 28 -18.54 -21.33 -23.66
N GLY A 29 -17.21 -21.32 -23.78
CA GLY A 29 -16.34 -22.31 -23.16
C GLY A 29 -16.42 -22.28 -21.64
N GLN A 30 -16.42 -21.08 -21.06
CA GLN A 30 -16.57 -20.88 -19.64
C GLN A 30 -17.98 -21.27 -19.16
N LYS A 31 -19.03 -20.93 -19.93
CA LYS A 31 -20.41 -21.33 -19.63
C LYS A 31 -20.57 -22.86 -19.57
N ARG A 32 -20.13 -23.58 -20.61
CA ARG A 32 -20.20 -25.05 -20.66
C ARG A 32 -19.40 -25.71 -19.55
N PHE A 33 -18.23 -25.17 -19.23
CA PHE A 33 -17.45 -25.66 -18.10
C PHE A 33 -18.21 -25.48 -16.79
N ASN A 34 -18.85 -24.32 -16.60
CA ASN A 34 -19.60 -24.00 -15.40
C ASN A 34 -20.88 -24.82 -15.23
N GLU A 35 -21.46 -25.30 -16.33
CA GLU A 35 -22.60 -26.23 -16.34
C GLU A 35 -22.28 -27.61 -15.74
N ASN A 36 -21.02 -27.90 -15.40
CA ASN A 36 -20.65 -29.11 -14.66
C ASN A 36 -20.66 -28.90 -13.13
N PHE A 37 -20.74 -27.65 -12.65
CA PHE A 37 -20.82 -27.40 -11.21
C PHE A 37 -22.24 -27.64 -10.66
N SER A 38 -22.33 -27.83 -9.35
CA SER A 38 -23.61 -27.96 -8.64
C SER A 38 -24.46 -26.69 -8.80
N PRO A 39 -25.81 -26.78 -8.70
CA PRO A 39 -26.69 -25.62 -8.77
C PRO A 39 -26.31 -24.50 -7.80
N TYR A 40 -25.80 -24.85 -6.60
CA TYR A 40 -25.32 -23.90 -5.60
C TYR A 40 -24.08 -23.12 -6.04
N ILE A 41 -23.11 -23.75 -6.69
CA ILE A 41 -21.92 -23.04 -7.19
C ILE A 41 -22.30 -22.13 -8.36
N ARG A 42 -23.25 -22.53 -9.21
CA ARG A 42 -23.70 -21.71 -10.34
C ARG A 42 -24.34 -20.40 -9.92
N THR A 43 -25.03 -20.34 -8.78
CA THR A 43 -25.59 -19.07 -8.27
C THR A 43 -24.49 -18.11 -7.83
N MET A 44 -23.34 -18.62 -7.35
CA MET A 44 -22.18 -17.79 -6.98
C MET A 44 -21.37 -17.29 -8.18
N LEU A 45 -21.30 -18.07 -9.26
CA LEU A 45 -20.55 -17.69 -10.47
C LEU A 45 -21.22 -16.55 -11.27
N GLY A 46 -22.44 -16.15 -10.89
CA GLY A 46 -23.20 -15.07 -11.51
C GLY A 46 -23.74 -15.41 -12.90
N GLN A 47 -24.56 -14.51 -13.45
CA GLN A 47 -25.04 -14.65 -14.83
C GLN A 47 -23.88 -14.52 -15.82
N GLN A 48 -23.69 -15.55 -16.63
CA GLN A 48 -22.70 -15.54 -17.70
C GLN A 48 -23.28 -14.87 -18.94
N LYS A 49 -22.46 -14.07 -19.63
CA LYS A 49 -22.85 -13.47 -20.90
C LYS A 49 -23.12 -14.59 -21.90
N GLN A 50 -24.35 -14.64 -22.44
CA GLN A 50 -24.67 -15.57 -23.51
C GLN A 50 -23.99 -15.09 -24.80
N ALA A 51 -23.15 -15.95 -25.36
CA ALA A 51 -22.55 -15.71 -26.66
C ALA A 51 -23.61 -15.89 -27.76
N ASP A 52 -23.53 -15.04 -28.79
CA ASP A 52 -24.39 -15.13 -29.98
C ASP A 52 -23.68 -15.97 -31.06
N PHE A 53 -24.27 -17.11 -31.41
CA PHE A 53 -23.77 -18.05 -32.42
C PHE A 53 -24.88 -19.02 -32.85
N GLU A 54 -24.79 -19.57 -34.06
CA GLU A 54 -25.75 -20.58 -34.56
C GLU A 54 -25.45 -21.97 -34.00
N GLN A 55 -24.22 -22.45 -34.16
CA GLN A 55 -23.78 -23.75 -33.68
C GLN A 55 -22.30 -23.74 -33.33
N ILE A 56 -21.94 -24.40 -32.22
CA ILE A 56 -20.55 -24.61 -31.82
C ILE A 56 -20.37 -26.00 -31.19
N SER A 57 -19.37 -26.72 -31.68
CA SER A 57 -19.02 -28.08 -31.27
C SER A 57 -17.50 -28.20 -31.07
N GLY A 58 -17.07 -29.24 -30.34
CA GLY A 58 -15.65 -29.50 -30.10
C GLY A 58 -14.94 -28.48 -29.18
N LEU A 59 -15.70 -27.72 -28.39
CA LEU A 59 -15.14 -26.73 -27.46
C LEU A 59 -14.71 -27.42 -26.15
N SER A 60 -13.41 -27.40 -25.87
CA SER A 60 -12.84 -27.84 -24.58
C SER A 60 -13.00 -26.75 -23.50
N PRO A 61 -12.79 -27.04 -22.20
CA PRO A 61 -12.68 -26.01 -21.18
C PRO A 61 -11.67 -24.93 -21.61
N VAL A 62 -12.10 -23.68 -21.61
CA VAL A 62 -11.32 -22.56 -22.14
C VAL A 62 -10.74 -21.72 -21.00
N ILE A 63 -9.46 -21.38 -21.11
CA ILE A 63 -8.78 -20.41 -20.24
C ILE A 63 -8.41 -19.20 -21.09
N ALA A 64 -8.84 -18.01 -20.67
CA ALA A 64 -8.43 -16.76 -21.32
C ALA A 64 -7.33 -16.07 -20.52
N ILE A 65 -6.17 -15.90 -21.14
CA ILE A 65 -5.10 -15.04 -20.64
C ILE A 65 -5.26 -13.67 -21.31
N LYS A 66 -5.88 -12.73 -20.58
CA LYS A 66 -6.08 -11.36 -21.05
C LYS A 66 -4.93 -10.47 -20.59
N GLN A 67 -4.62 -9.43 -21.36
CA GLN A 67 -3.75 -8.33 -20.91
C GLN A 67 -4.51 -7.41 -19.92
N LYS A 68 -5.18 -7.97 -18.92
CA LYS A 68 -5.79 -7.20 -17.85
C LYS A 68 -4.69 -6.95 -16.82
N ARG A 69 -4.37 -5.67 -16.57
CA ARG A 69 -3.48 -5.32 -15.46
C ARG A 69 -4.08 -5.92 -14.19
N LEU A 70 -3.31 -6.75 -13.50
CA LEU A 70 -3.69 -7.23 -12.17
C LEU A 70 -3.95 -5.98 -11.32
N LYS A 71 -5.13 -5.91 -10.70
CA LYS A 71 -5.39 -4.85 -9.71
C LYS A 71 -4.41 -5.12 -8.57
N ALA A 72 -3.44 -4.23 -8.41
CA ALA A 72 -2.48 -4.31 -7.33
C ALA A 72 -3.24 -4.21 -6.01
N ASN A 73 -3.22 -5.28 -5.23
CA ASN A 73 -3.50 -5.23 -3.81
C ASN A 73 -2.15 -5.10 -3.12
N GLU A 74 -2.00 -4.17 -2.17
CA GLU A 74 -0.75 -3.90 -1.45
C GLU A 74 -0.18 -5.15 -0.76
N ARG A 75 -1.06 -6.10 -0.42
CA ARG A 75 -0.73 -7.41 0.17
C ARG A 75 -0.45 -8.51 -0.85
N SER A 76 -0.63 -8.26 -2.15
CA SER A 76 -0.28 -9.23 -3.19
C SER A 76 1.16 -9.04 -3.66
N THR A 77 1.91 -10.13 -3.67
CA THR A 77 3.28 -10.21 -4.18
C THR A 77 3.36 -11.28 -5.27
N VAL A 78 4.46 -11.32 -6.02
CA VAL A 78 4.73 -12.42 -6.96
C VAL A 78 4.70 -13.77 -6.24
N GLY A 79 5.29 -13.86 -5.05
CA GLY A 79 5.33 -15.10 -4.27
C GLY A 79 3.96 -15.60 -3.83
N THR A 80 3.02 -14.70 -3.51
CA THR A 80 1.63 -15.09 -3.19
C THR A 80 0.81 -15.41 -4.43
N LEU A 81 1.05 -14.73 -5.56
CA LEU A 81 0.34 -14.99 -6.81
C LEU A 81 0.74 -16.33 -7.46
N THR A 82 1.97 -16.76 -7.22
CA THR A 82 2.53 -18.02 -7.75
C THR A 82 2.46 -19.16 -6.74
N GLU A 83 1.91 -18.92 -5.53
CA GLU A 83 1.86 -19.86 -4.39
C GLU A 83 3.24 -20.32 -3.87
N ILE A 84 4.35 -19.89 -4.47
CA ILE A 84 5.72 -20.20 -4.00
C ILE A 84 5.88 -19.82 -2.53
N TYR A 85 5.32 -18.68 -2.12
CA TYR A 85 5.38 -18.24 -0.74
C TYR A 85 4.64 -19.20 0.21
N ASP A 86 3.55 -19.83 -0.23
CA ASP A 86 2.81 -20.80 0.60
C ASP A 86 3.63 -22.08 0.81
N TYR A 87 4.37 -22.53 -0.21
CA TYR A 87 5.33 -23.62 -0.05
C TYR A 87 6.47 -23.24 0.90
N TYR A 88 7.01 -22.02 0.83
CA TYR A 88 8.03 -21.55 1.77
C TYR A 88 7.49 -21.48 3.20
N ARG A 89 6.26 -21.01 3.40
CA ARG A 89 5.63 -21.00 4.72
C ARG A 89 5.49 -22.40 5.31
N LEU A 90 5.09 -23.37 4.48
CA LEU A 90 5.04 -24.77 4.90
C LEU A 90 6.43 -25.29 5.26
N LEU A 91 7.42 -25.06 4.40
CA LEU A 91 8.82 -25.43 4.63
C LEU A 91 9.32 -24.93 5.99
N TYR A 92 9.22 -23.62 6.24
CA TYR A 92 9.70 -23.00 7.48
C TYR A 92 8.91 -23.48 8.71
N SER A 93 7.62 -23.78 8.55
CA SER A 93 6.83 -24.34 9.66
C SER A 93 7.21 -25.76 10.06
N ARG A 94 7.83 -26.53 9.17
CA ARG A 94 8.17 -27.94 9.41
C ARG A 94 9.59 -28.15 9.87
N ILE A 95 10.52 -27.38 9.32
CA ILE A 95 11.96 -27.62 9.52
C ILE A 95 12.73 -26.37 9.96
N GLY A 96 12.03 -25.24 10.17
CA GLY A 96 12.64 -24.02 10.65
C GLY A 96 13.26 -24.23 12.02
N GLN A 97 14.53 -23.86 12.18
CA GLN A 97 15.22 -23.96 13.45
C GLN A 97 14.85 -22.77 14.33
N ILE A 98 14.39 -23.08 15.54
CA ILE A 98 13.89 -22.10 16.50
C ILE A 98 15.01 -21.84 17.50
N ARG A 99 15.43 -20.58 17.62
CA ARG A 99 16.47 -20.19 18.59
C ARG A 99 15.99 -20.26 20.05
N HIS A 100 14.68 -20.38 20.28
CA HIS A 100 14.02 -20.42 21.58
C HIS A 100 13.19 -21.71 21.74
N PRO A 101 13.72 -22.73 22.44
CA PRO A 101 13.07 -24.04 22.60
C PRO A 101 11.66 -23.96 23.18
N ASP A 102 11.40 -23.00 24.08
CA ASP A 102 10.12 -22.85 24.79
C ASP A 102 8.96 -22.41 23.88
N LYS A 103 9.25 -22.02 22.64
CA LYS A 103 8.25 -21.64 21.62
C LYS A 103 8.12 -22.68 20.51
N ALA A 104 8.75 -23.84 20.64
CA ALA A 104 8.94 -24.77 19.53
C ALA A 104 7.69 -25.53 19.08
N ASP A 105 6.79 -25.84 20.02
CA ASP A 105 5.75 -26.84 19.80
C ASP A 105 4.49 -26.34 19.05
N SER A 106 4.51 -25.14 18.46
CA SER A 106 3.28 -24.52 17.92
C SER A 106 3.42 -23.75 16.61
N LEU A 107 4.57 -23.82 15.93
CA LEU A 107 4.72 -23.12 14.65
C LEU A 107 3.87 -23.76 13.55
N THR A 108 3.19 -22.91 12.81
CA THR A 108 2.35 -23.27 11.67
C THR A 108 2.67 -22.36 10.50
N ALA A 109 2.27 -22.75 9.29
CA ALA A 109 2.43 -21.90 8.10
C ALA A 109 1.80 -20.49 8.27
N SER A 110 0.82 -20.33 9.17
CA SER A 110 0.21 -19.02 9.48
C SER A 110 1.17 -18.06 10.17
N HIS A 111 2.11 -18.57 10.97
CA HIS A 111 3.16 -17.76 11.60
C HIS A 111 4.14 -17.19 10.57
N PHE A 112 4.20 -17.72 9.35
CA PHE A 112 5.03 -17.20 8.27
C PHE A 112 4.24 -16.41 7.24
N SER A 113 2.95 -16.12 7.50
CA SER A 113 2.14 -15.32 6.60
C SER A 113 2.10 -13.86 7.05
N PHE A 114 2.55 -12.95 6.20
CA PHE A 114 2.33 -11.52 6.44
C PHE A 114 0.85 -11.10 6.26
N ASN A 115 0.01 -11.98 5.70
CA ASN A 115 -1.43 -11.74 5.58
C ASN A 115 -2.24 -12.24 6.79
N GLN A 116 -1.58 -12.89 7.76
CA GLN A 116 -2.21 -13.39 8.98
C GLN A 116 -1.65 -12.66 10.18
N SER A 117 -2.50 -12.35 11.16
CA SER A 117 -2.11 -11.62 12.37
C SER A 117 -1.03 -12.35 13.18
N GLN A 118 -0.92 -13.68 13.06
CA GLN A 118 0.09 -14.51 13.70
C GLN A 118 1.50 -14.29 13.16
N GLY A 119 1.64 -13.93 11.87
CA GLY A 119 2.93 -13.75 11.21
C GLY A 119 3.25 -12.30 10.82
N SER A 120 2.23 -11.47 10.64
CA SER A 120 2.39 -10.08 10.18
C SER A 120 3.10 -9.19 11.20
N CYS A 121 3.96 -8.30 10.72
CA CYS A 121 4.46 -7.16 11.51
C CYS A 121 3.27 -6.38 12.09
N LYS A 122 3.31 -6.10 13.40
CA LYS A 122 2.22 -5.39 14.10
C LYS A 122 2.14 -3.90 13.76
N HIS A 123 3.23 -3.31 13.28
CA HIS A 123 3.30 -1.87 13.01
C HIS A 123 2.85 -1.46 11.61
N CYS A 124 2.92 -2.38 10.64
CA CYS A 124 2.47 -2.13 9.27
C CYS A 124 1.42 -3.15 8.81
N GLU A 125 0.94 -4.01 9.71
CA GLU A 125 -0.06 -5.06 9.42
C GLU A 125 0.23 -5.87 8.16
N GLY A 126 1.51 -6.23 7.98
CA GLY A 126 1.96 -7.03 6.83
C GLY A 126 2.09 -6.28 5.49
N LEU A 127 1.92 -4.95 5.45
CA LEU A 127 2.16 -4.15 4.24
C LEU A 127 3.64 -4.06 3.88
N GLY A 128 4.52 -3.98 4.89
CA GLY A 128 5.96 -3.80 4.75
C GLY A 128 6.39 -2.35 4.56
N PHE A 129 5.45 -1.44 4.37
CA PHE A 129 5.71 -0.01 4.27
C PHE A 129 4.77 0.75 5.19
N GLN A 130 5.11 2.02 5.42
CA GLN A 130 4.29 2.98 6.12
C GLN A 130 4.14 4.22 5.24
N TYR A 131 2.99 4.87 5.35
CA TYR A 131 2.80 6.18 4.74
C TYR A 131 3.34 7.25 5.67
N ILE A 132 4.18 8.12 5.12
CA ILE A 132 4.69 9.31 5.80
C ILE A 132 4.34 10.55 4.98
N PRO A 133 4.12 11.70 5.63
CA PRO A 133 4.00 12.98 4.93
C PRO A 133 5.23 13.22 4.05
N ASP A 134 4.97 13.69 2.84
CA ASP A 134 6.02 14.02 1.89
C ASP A 134 6.08 15.52 1.65
N MET A 135 7.26 16.11 1.83
CA MET A 135 7.44 17.55 1.78
C MET A 135 7.05 18.14 0.43
N GLU A 136 7.46 17.52 -0.68
CA GLU A 136 7.17 18.00 -2.04
C GLU A 136 5.68 17.87 -2.40
N LYS A 137 5.00 16.84 -1.87
CA LYS A 137 3.56 16.68 -2.05
C LYS A 137 2.72 17.61 -1.18
N VAL A 138 3.26 18.06 -0.05
CA VAL A 138 2.59 19.02 0.84
C VAL A 138 2.83 20.45 0.36
N ILE A 139 4.08 20.80 0.07
CA ILE A 139 4.52 22.11 -0.42
C ILE A 139 4.55 22.07 -1.95
N THR A 140 3.43 22.42 -2.55
CA THR A 140 3.19 22.28 -4.00
C THR A 140 3.55 23.54 -4.79
N ASN A 141 3.58 24.69 -4.12
CA ASN A 141 3.90 26.00 -4.70
C ASN A 141 5.04 26.65 -3.89
N PRO A 142 6.31 26.25 -4.10
CA PRO A 142 7.46 26.72 -3.31
C PRO A 142 7.72 28.23 -3.44
N GLU A 143 7.25 28.87 -4.52
CA GLU A 143 7.34 30.31 -4.75
C GLU A 143 6.42 31.14 -3.85
N LYS A 144 5.54 30.49 -3.10
CA LYS A 144 4.58 31.12 -2.17
C LYS A 144 4.95 30.87 -0.72
N SER A 145 4.40 31.67 0.17
CA SER A 145 4.62 31.50 1.61
C SER A 145 3.76 30.38 2.19
N LEU A 146 4.21 29.83 3.31
CA LEU A 146 3.48 28.79 4.05
C LEU A 146 2.10 29.25 4.54
N ILE A 147 1.94 30.56 4.70
CA ILE A 147 0.71 31.20 5.19
C ILE A 147 -0.16 31.76 4.06
N ASP A 148 0.34 31.76 2.81
CA ASP A 148 -0.36 32.25 1.63
C ASP A 148 -0.13 31.35 0.40
N GLY A 149 -0.51 30.08 0.54
CA GLY A 149 -0.79 29.22 -0.60
C GLY A 149 0.31 28.29 -1.08
N ALA A 150 1.41 28.16 -0.34
CA ALA A 150 2.41 27.12 -0.61
C ALA A 150 1.84 25.69 -0.58
N LEU A 151 0.79 25.46 0.23
CA LEU A 151 0.13 24.16 0.40
C LEU A 151 -1.13 23.97 -0.47
N ASN A 152 -1.45 24.92 -1.37
CA ASN A 152 -2.76 24.96 -2.06
C ASN A 152 -2.92 24.00 -3.25
N GLY A 153 -1.93 23.17 -3.57
CA GLY A 153 -2.02 22.21 -4.68
C GLY A 153 -3.01 21.07 -4.45
N THR A 154 -3.45 20.83 -3.21
CA THR A 154 -4.53 19.89 -2.90
C THR A 154 -5.55 20.49 -1.93
N LYS A 155 -6.77 19.97 -1.93
CA LYS A 155 -7.81 20.38 -0.97
C LYS A 155 -7.36 20.16 0.48
N THR A 156 -6.71 19.04 0.74
CA THR A 156 -6.24 18.66 2.08
C THR A 156 -5.01 19.48 2.49
N GLY A 157 -4.08 19.75 1.56
CA GLY A 157 -2.95 20.64 1.81
C GLY A 157 -3.38 22.06 2.14
N LYS A 158 -4.34 22.60 1.36
CA LYS A 158 -4.92 23.93 1.60
C LYS A 158 -5.41 24.11 3.05
N PHE A 159 -6.06 23.10 3.62
CA PHE A 159 -6.55 23.13 5.01
C PHE A 159 -5.43 23.38 6.04
N TYR A 160 -4.24 22.81 5.84
CA TYR A 160 -3.10 23.04 6.73
C TYR A 160 -2.48 24.43 6.54
N GLY A 161 -2.54 24.99 5.33
CA GLY A 161 -2.04 26.33 4.99
C GLY A 161 -3.08 27.45 5.08
N GLU A 162 -4.25 27.23 5.70
CA GLU A 162 -5.25 28.29 5.85
C GLU A 162 -4.74 29.37 6.80
N PHE A 163 -4.65 30.63 6.32
CA PHE A 163 -4.14 31.76 7.09
C PHE A 163 -4.84 31.95 8.45
N ASP A 164 -6.18 31.87 8.46
CA ASP A 164 -7.01 31.93 9.68
C ASP A 164 -7.11 30.58 10.40
N GLY A 165 -6.30 29.59 10.01
CA GLY A 165 -6.28 28.24 10.54
C GLY A 165 -5.39 28.07 11.76
N GLN A 166 -5.72 27.09 12.61
CA GLN A 166 -4.96 26.83 13.85
C GLN A 166 -3.49 26.46 13.60
N TYR A 167 -3.20 25.75 12.51
CA TYR A 167 -1.84 25.30 12.17
C TYR A 167 -0.94 26.47 11.78
N VAL A 168 -1.47 27.39 10.95
CA VAL A 168 -0.75 28.62 10.60
C VAL A 168 -0.56 29.52 11.82
N ALA A 169 -1.57 29.65 12.71
CA ALA A 169 -1.41 30.40 13.95
C ALA A 169 -0.29 29.82 14.85
N ALA A 170 -0.18 28.50 14.94
CA ALA A 170 0.89 27.83 15.66
C ALA A 170 2.26 28.06 14.98
N LEU A 171 2.35 27.89 13.66
CA LEU A 171 3.56 28.17 12.87
C LEU A 171 4.07 29.60 13.07
N LEU A 172 3.17 30.59 13.02
CA LEU A 172 3.52 32.00 13.24
C LEU A 172 4.01 32.27 14.66
N SER A 173 3.47 31.56 15.66
CA SER A 173 3.91 31.66 17.05
C SER A 173 5.33 31.08 17.22
N VAL A 174 5.63 29.98 16.53
CA VAL A 174 6.97 29.39 16.45
C VAL A 174 7.94 30.35 15.75
N GLY A 175 7.53 30.93 14.63
CA GLY A 175 8.33 31.90 13.88
C GLY A 175 8.69 33.11 14.74
N LYS A 176 7.72 33.67 15.46
CA LYS A 176 7.96 34.78 16.41
C LYS A 176 8.95 34.41 17.50
N ALA A 177 8.83 33.21 18.09
CA ALA A 177 9.72 32.75 19.15
C ALA A 177 11.15 32.49 18.67
N LYS A 178 11.32 31.99 17.44
CA LYS A 178 12.61 31.61 16.86
C LYS A 178 13.23 32.67 15.94
N GLY A 179 12.56 33.81 15.74
CA GLY A 179 13.02 34.88 14.85
C GLY A 179 12.94 34.53 13.37
N ILE A 180 11.99 33.67 12.98
CA ILE A 180 11.77 33.22 11.61
C ILE A 180 10.54 33.91 11.03
N ASP A 181 10.72 34.56 9.89
CA ASP A 181 9.61 35.15 9.13
C ASP A 181 9.08 34.15 8.09
N TYR A 182 7.91 33.58 8.37
CA TYR A 182 7.16 32.65 7.50
C TYR A 182 6.22 33.35 6.50
N SER A 183 6.25 34.68 6.41
CA SER A 183 5.56 35.42 5.35
C SER A 183 6.34 35.41 4.02
N ARG A 184 7.64 35.08 4.06
CA ARG A 184 8.49 34.83 2.90
C ARG A 184 8.05 33.58 2.13
N SER A 185 8.44 33.49 0.87
CA SER A 185 8.22 32.28 0.07
C SER A 185 8.94 31.08 0.69
N TRP A 186 8.46 29.86 0.41
CA TRP A 186 9.10 28.65 0.90
C TRP A 186 10.53 28.49 0.38
N GLU A 187 10.78 28.86 -0.88
CA GLU A 187 12.13 28.82 -1.48
C GLU A 187 13.11 29.84 -0.88
N ASP A 188 12.62 30.94 -0.30
CA ASP A 188 13.44 31.93 0.42
C ASP A 188 13.81 31.50 1.85
N LEU A 189 13.17 30.45 2.38
CA LEU A 189 13.51 29.88 3.68
C LEU A 189 14.76 29.00 3.55
N ASN A 190 15.68 29.11 4.50
CA ASN A 190 16.82 28.19 4.56
C ASN A 190 16.39 26.78 5.04
N GLU A 191 17.25 25.78 4.84
CA GLU A 191 16.94 24.39 5.20
C GLU A 191 16.52 24.21 6.67
N LYS A 192 17.10 24.97 7.61
CA LYS A 192 16.73 24.88 9.02
C LYS A 192 15.33 25.43 9.26
N GLU A 193 14.98 26.55 8.64
CA GLU A 193 13.65 27.15 8.71
C GLU A 193 12.59 26.24 8.08
N GLN A 194 12.89 25.65 6.92
CA GLN A 194 12.04 24.68 6.23
C GLN A 194 11.81 23.43 7.10
N ARG A 195 12.86 22.89 7.72
CA ARG A 195 12.74 21.74 8.63
C ARG A 195 11.91 22.06 9.86
N ILE A 196 12.09 23.23 10.49
CA ILE A 196 11.27 23.63 11.64
C ILE A 196 9.79 23.70 11.24
N ALA A 197 9.47 24.26 10.08
CA ALA A 197 8.09 24.32 9.60
C ALA A 197 7.50 22.93 9.31
N PHE A 198 8.25 22.07 8.62
CA PHE A 198 7.72 20.80 8.13
C PHE A 198 7.86 19.66 9.15
N GLU A 199 9.04 19.43 9.71
CA GLU A 199 9.39 18.36 10.66
C GLU A 199 9.09 18.74 12.11
N GLY A 200 8.91 20.03 12.38
CA GLY A 200 8.70 20.56 13.72
C GLY A 200 10.00 20.91 14.44
N CYS A 201 9.89 21.20 15.73
CA CYS A 201 11.03 21.42 16.61
C CYS A 201 10.84 20.68 17.93
N ASP A 202 11.85 20.73 18.80
CA ASP A 202 11.91 20.05 20.11
C ASP A 202 10.64 20.24 20.98
N GLU A 203 10.61 19.59 22.14
CA GLU A 203 9.53 19.56 23.15
C GLU A 203 9.10 20.93 23.73
N GLU A 204 9.60 22.03 23.18
CA GLU A 204 9.27 23.42 23.53
C GLU A 204 7.76 23.71 23.33
N LEU A 205 7.16 24.39 24.32
CA LEU A 205 5.78 24.84 24.27
C LEU A 205 5.71 26.28 23.78
N PHE A 206 4.89 26.51 22.76
CA PHE A 206 4.64 27.84 22.20
C PHE A 206 3.29 28.36 22.68
N ASN A 207 3.25 29.64 23.07
CA ASN A 207 2.01 30.34 23.37
C ASN A 207 1.34 30.73 22.05
N VAL A 208 0.30 29.99 21.67
CA VAL A 208 -0.42 30.19 20.41
C VAL A 208 -1.63 31.10 20.65
N GLU A 209 -1.71 32.18 19.87
CA GLU A 209 -2.90 33.04 19.78
C GLU A 209 -3.59 32.80 18.42
N TRP A 210 -4.61 31.95 18.40
CA TRP A 210 -5.36 31.66 17.19
C TRP A 210 -6.60 32.55 17.11
N ARG A 211 -6.60 33.46 16.12
CA ARG A 211 -7.77 34.27 15.78
C ARG A 211 -8.54 33.56 14.68
N TYR A 212 -9.76 33.12 14.98
CA TYR A 212 -10.60 32.43 14.01
C TYR A 212 -11.78 33.29 13.61
N LYS A 213 -12.15 33.20 12.33
CA LYS A 213 -13.36 33.81 11.79
C LYS A 213 -14.18 32.75 11.08
N ARG A 214 -15.29 32.33 11.68
CA ARG A 214 -16.31 31.48 11.04
C ARG A 214 -17.54 32.33 10.76
N LYS A 215 -18.34 31.95 9.76
CA LYS A 215 -19.48 32.72 9.21
C LYS A 215 -20.24 33.63 10.21
N ASN A 216 -20.55 33.14 11.42
CA ASN A 216 -21.27 33.90 12.45
C ASN A 216 -20.52 34.05 13.80
N ARG A 217 -19.25 33.67 13.89
CA ARG A 217 -18.47 33.70 15.15
C ARG A 217 -17.02 34.05 14.88
N GLU A 218 -16.55 35.08 15.56
CA GLU A 218 -15.14 35.45 15.65
C GLU A 218 -14.68 35.38 17.10
N GLY A 219 -13.41 35.05 17.30
CA GLY A 219 -12.86 34.91 18.63
C GLY A 219 -11.36 34.66 18.62
N ILE A 220 -10.77 34.75 19.81
CA ILE A 220 -9.35 34.49 20.04
C ILE A 220 -9.26 33.29 20.98
N HIS A 221 -8.62 32.23 20.52
CA HIS A 221 -8.30 31.06 21.32
C HIS A 221 -6.82 31.08 21.68
N LYS A 222 -6.51 31.08 22.98
CA LYS A 222 -5.13 31.09 23.50
C LYS A 222 -4.85 29.75 24.17
N PHE A 223 -3.77 29.10 23.75
CA PHE A 223 -3.37 27.80 24.28
C PHE A 223 -1.86 27.62 24.15
N GLN A 224 -1.32 26.65 24.90
CA GLN A 224 0.06 26.21 24.76
C GLN A 224 0.09 24.90 24.00
N ALA A 225 0.96 24.81 23.00
CA ALA A 225 1.14 23.59 22.22
C ALA A 225 2.60 23.44 21.76
N LYS A 226 3.00 22.19 21.56
CA LYS A 226 4.22 21.85 20.82
C LYS A 226 3.98 22.05 19.32
N TRP A 227 5.06 22.22 18.58
CA TRP A 227 5.02 22.27 17.11
C TRP A 227 5.66 21.01 16.51
N PRO A 228 4.86 19.97 16.21
CA PRO A 228 5.35 18.74 15.58
C PRO A 228 5.54 18.91 14.06
N GLY A 229 5.43 20.14 13.55
CA GLY A 229 5.48 20.44 12.13
C GLY A 229 4.21 20.07 11.37
N PHE A 230 4.12 20.52 10.11
CA PHE A 230 3.06 20.06 9.22
C PHE A 230 3.06 18.53 9.07
N SER A 231 4.24 17.91 8.99
CA SER A 231 4.37 16.47 8.89
C SER A 231 3.76 15.74 10.09
N GLY A 232 4.08 16.15 11.32
CA GLY A 232 3.50 15.55 12.52
C GLY A 232 1.98 15.63 12.55
N HIS A 233 1.42 16.82 12.27
CA HIS A 233 -0.04 17.00 12.22
C HIS A 233 -0.72 16.18 11.12
N ILE A 234 -0.12 16.06 9.94
CA ILE A 234 -0.63 15.25 8.83
C ILE A 234 -0.57 13.76 9.20
N LEU A 235 0.51 13.31 9.82
CA LEU A 235 0.71 11.92 10.22
C LEU A 235 -0.27 11.49 11.33
N GLU A 236 -0.43 12.31 12.36
CA GLU A 236 -1.40 12.06 13.45
C GLU A 236 -2.83 11.97 12.91
N GLU A 237 -3.22 12.91 12.04
CA GLU A 237 -4.54 12.92 11.41
C GLU A 237 -4.77 11.66 10.57
N TYR A 238 -3.76 11.23 9.80
CA TYR A 238 -3.83 10.03 8.98
C TYR A 238 -3.97 8.77 9.82
N GLN A 239 -3.17 8.63 10.89
CA GLN A 239 -3.27 7.50 11.81
C GLN A 239 -4.66 7.43 12.47
N ARG A 240 -5.21 8.58 12.89
CA ARG A 240 -6.55 8.66 13.46
C ARG A 240 -7.63 8.25 12.46
N LYS A 241 -7.56 8.74 11.23
CA LYS A 241 -8.57 8.49 10.18
C LYS A 241 -8.44 7.13 9.49
N GLN A 242 -7.30 6.45 9.59
CA GLN A 242 -7.14 5.09 9.06
C GLN A 242 -8.13 4.11 9.70
N VAL A 243 -8.40 4.27 11.00
CA VAL A 243 -9.38 3.44 11.74
C VAL A 243 -10.77 3.51 11.09
N ASP A 244 -11.16 4.68 10.58
CA ASP A 244 -12.48 4.93 10.00
C ASP A 244 -12.53 4.83 8.47
N LYS A 245 -11.47 4.32 7.82
CA LYS A 245 -11.31 4.28 6.34
C LYS A 245 -11.45 5.65 5.64
N ARG A 246 -11.25 6.75 6.37
CA ARG A 246 -11.29 8.12 5.84
C ARG A 246 -9.90 8.71 5.60
N GLY A 247 -8.84 7.91 5.80
CA GLY A 247 -7.45 8.32 5.60
C GLY A 247 -7.06 8.51 4.13
N GLU A 248 -7.85 8.03 3.18
CA GLU A 248 -7.55 8.10 1.75
C GLU A 248 -7.38 9.54 1.23
N GLU A 249 -8.08 10.51 1.82
CA GLU A 249 -7.98 11.94 1.47
C GLU A 249 -6.60 12.56 1.76
N LEU A 250 -5.80 11.92 2.62
CA LEU A 250 -4.46 12.37 3.00
C LEU A 250 -3.36 11.71 2.15
N LEU A 251 -3.66 10.59 1.46
CA LEU A 251 -2.68 9.89 0.62
C LEU A 251 -2.00 10.78 -0.44
N PRO A 252 -2.68 11.78 -1.05
CA PRO A 252 -2.01 12.71 -1.97
C PRO A 252 -0.87 13.50 -1.33
N LEU A 253 -0.88 13.68 0.00
CA LEU A 253 0.16 14.39 0.77
C LEU A 253 1.29 13.46 1.26
N MET A 254 1.21 12.17 0.95
CA MET A 254 2.06 11.15 1.56
C MET A 254 2.91 10.40 0.53
N LYS A 255 4.05 9.89 0.99
CA LYS A 255 4.85 8.86 0.31
C LYS A 255 4.88 7.59 1.14
N THR A 256 5.25 6.49 0.49
CA THR A 256 5.55 5.24 1.19
C THR A 256 7.03 5.17 1.52
N GLN A 257 7.36 4.59 2.66
CA GLN A 257 8.71 4.19 3.02
C GLN A 257 8.69 2.79 3.63
N PRO A 258 9.80 2.02 3.56
CA PRO A 258 9.90 0.76 4.28
C PRO A 258 9.54 0.95 5.75
N CYS A 259 8.76 0.02 6.30
CA CYS A 259 8.37 0.04 7.70
C CYS A 259 9.63 -0.02 8.57
N ILE A 260 9.81 0.92 9.49
CA ILE A 260 11.02 0.98 10.32
C ILE A 260 11.19 -0.23 11.25
N HIS A 261 10.08 -0.91 11.58
CA HIS A 261 10.08 -2.05 12.49
C HIS A 261 10.43 -3.37 11.81
N CYS A 262 9.87 -3.64 10.62
CA CYS A 262 10.16 -4.86 9.87
C CYS A 262 11.09 -4.63 8.67
N GLN A 263 11.56 -3.41 8.43
CA GLN A 263 12.47 -3.05 7.33
C GLN A 263 11.99 -3.53 5.96
N GLY A 264 10.67 -3.61 5.74
CA GLY A 264 10.10 -4.11 4.49
C GLY A 264 9.77 -5.60 4.45
N ASN A 265 10.22 -6.40 5.43
CA ASN A 265 10.03 -7.86 5.41
C ASN A 265 8.59 -8.33 5.71
N ARG A 266 7.73 -7.42 6.19
CA ARG A 266 6.28 -7.62 6.46
C ARG A 266 5.96 -8.56 7.62
N LEU A 267 6.95 -9.20 8.23
CA LEU A 267 6.77 -10.22 9.26
C LEU A 267 7.11 -9.70 10.66
N ASN A 268 6.67 -10.42 11.68
CA ASN A 268 7.03 -10.13 13.06
C ASN A 268 8.37 -10.77 13.46
N ASP A 269 8.88 -10.36 14.61
CA ASP A 269 10.19 -10.76 15.13
C ASP A 269 10.33 -12.27 15.32
N LEU A 270 9.25 -12.96 15.72
CA LEU A 270 9.27 -14.40 15.88
C LEU A 270 9.49 -15.08 14.52
N SER A 271 8.70 -14.71 13.51
CA SER A 271 8.77 -15.29 12.16
C SER A 271 10.14 -15.10 11.52
N ILE A 272 10.77 -13.94 11.71
CA ILE A 272 12.10 -13.65 11.15
C ILE A 272 13.25 -14.23 11.99
N SER A 273 13.01 -14.64 13.23
CA SER A 273 14.03 -15.32 14.04
C SER A 273 14.29 -16.76 13.58
N ILE A 274 13.35 -17.34 12.82
CA ILE A 274 13.38 -18.73 12.38
C ILE A 274 14.09 -18.83 11.05
N ASN A 275 15.04 -19.76 10.96
CA ASN A 275 15.86 -19.93 9.78
C ASN A 275 15.90 -21.39 9.30
N VAL A 276 16.09 -21.56 7.99
CA VAL A 276 16.39 -22.82 7.32
C VAL A 276 17.73 -22.62 6.62
N LEU A 277 18.72 -23.46 6.93
CA LEU A 277 20.09 -23.35 6.41
C LEU A 277 20.66 -21.92 6.49
N GLY A 278 20.44 -21.24 7.62
CA GLY A 278 20.95 -19.90 7.87
C GLY A 278 20.24 -18.78 7.10
N LYS A 279 19.11 -19.04 6.45
CA LYS A 279 18.25 -18.02 5.84
C LYS A 279 16.89 -17.95 6.52
N THR A 280 16.37 -16.75 6.70
CA THR A 280 14.98 -16.49 7.09
C THR A 280 14.06 -16.57 5.88
N ILE A 281 12.75 -16.71 6.10
CA ILE A 281 11.79 -16.77 4.98
C ILE A 281 11.82 -15.48 4.15
N SER A 282 12.06 -14.33 4.77
CA SER A 282 12.18 -13.05 4.05
C SER A 282 13.41 -13.04 3.15
N GLU A 283 14.55 -13.52 3.63
CA GLU A 283 15.77 -13.59 2.84
C GLU A 283 15.63 -14.59 1.68
N LEU A 284 14.97 -15.74 1.91
CA LEU A 284 14.66 -16.69 0.85
C LEU A 284 13.75 -16.07 -0.21
N THR A 285 12.73 -15.32 0.21
CA THR A 285 11.78 -14.67 -0.72
C THR A 285 12.42 -13.51 -1.50
N ALA A 286 13.51 -12.94 -0.99
CA ALA A 286 14.27 -11.90 -1.68
C ALA A 286 15.26 -12.44 -2.72
N LEU A 287 15.52 -13.75 -2.73
CA LEU A 287 16.39 -14.37 -3.74
C LEU A 287 15.74 -14.33 -5.12
N THR A 288 16.60 -14.31 -6.15
CA THR A 288 16.17 -14.64 -7.50
C THR A 288 15.66 -16.10 -7.57
N ILE A 289 14.95 -16.42 -8.65
CA ILE A 289 14.43 -17.79 -8.87
C ILE A 289 15.59 -18.80 -8.92
N ASP A 290 16.67 -18.48 -9.62
CA ASP A 290 17.83 -19.37 -9.76
C ASP A 290 18.54 -19.61 -8.41
N GLU A 291 18.72 -18.56 -7.62
CA GLU A 291 19.28 -18.65 -6.27
C GLU A 291 18.38 -19.48 -5.34
N SER A 292 17.07 -19.30 -5.43
CA SER A 292 16.07 -20.09 -4.69
C SER A 292 16.12 -21.57 -5.07
N ILE A 293 16.22 -21.90 -6.36
CA ILE A 293 16.37 -23.28 -6.84
C ILE A 293 17.67 -23.88 -6.29
N ASN A 294 18.78 -23.15 -6.35
CA ASN A 294 20.05 -23.62 -5.83
C ASN A 294 20.02 -23.85 -4.32
N PHE A 295 19.32 -22.99 -3.57
CA PHE A 295 19.08 -23.18 -2.14
C PHE A 295 18.30 -24.47 -1.87
N LEU A 296 17.21 -24.72 -2.59
CA LEU A 296 16.39 -25.94 -2.44
C LEU A 296 17.15 -27.21 -2.86
N LYS A 297 18.02 -27.14 -3.87
CA LYS A 297 18.89 -28.27 -4.24
C LYS A 297 19.89 -28.63 -3.13
N LYS A 298 20.49 -27.63 -2.47
CA LYS A 298 21.38 -27.87 -1.31
C LYS A 298 20.64 -28.56 -0.17
N MET A 299 19.38 -28.18 0.05
CA MET A 299 18.52 -28.81 1.04
C MET A 299 18.25 -30.30 0.74
N ALA A 300 18.04 -30.67 -0.52
CA ALA A 300 17.74 -32.05 -0.89
C ALA A 300 18.92 -33.03 -0.72
N ILE A 301 20.13 -32.51 -0.46
CA ILE A 301 21.37 -33.28 -0.29
C ILE A 301 21.69 -33.50 1.21
N LEU A 302 20.95 -32.84 2.11
CA LEU A 302 21.06 -32.97 3.57
C LEU A 302 20.00 -33.93 4.12
#